data_AF-A0A937D3Q8-F1
#
_entry.id   AF-A0A937D3Q8-F1
#
_cell.length_a   1.000
_cell.length_b   1.000
_cell.length_c   1.000
_cell.angle_alpha   90.00
_cell.angle_beta   90.00
_cell.angle_gamma   90.00
#
_symmetry.space_group_name_H-M   'P 1'
#
loop_
_entity.id
_entity.type
_entity.pdbx_description
1 polymer ?
#
loop_
_entity_poly.entity_id
_entity_poly.type
_entity_poly.pdbx_seq_one_letter_code
_entity_poly.pdbx_strand_id
1 'polypeptide(L)'
;MKNVTLVLATILLAGCGSITPQYDTRFGDAVRQARMAQTLNPNAGTTPVAVGTLDGRTAREASDRYQETYKAPPPVVNVINIGGSLRGQ
;
A
#
# COMPACT_ATOMS: atom_id res chain seq x y z
N MET A 1 42.17 10.53 -31.51
CA MET A 1 40.77 10.10 -31.71
C MET A 1 40.33 9.02 -30.72
N LYS A 2 41.09 7.92 -30.54
CA LYS A 2 40.75 6.82 -29.62
C LYS A 2 40.52 7.25 -28.16
N ASN A 3 41.29 8.22 -27.67
CA ASN A 3 41.17 8.74 -26.29
C ASN A 3 39.89 9.57 -26.08
N VAL A 4 39.41 10.25 -27.12
CA VAL A 4 38.16 11.05 -27.06
C VAL A 4 36.95 10.11 -27.04
N THR A 5 36.99 9.03 -27.80
CA THR A 5 35.93 8.01 -27.81
C THR A 5 35.80 7.31 -26.45
N LEU A 6 36.92 7.06 -25.77
CA LEU A 6 36.93 6.47 -24.43
C LEU A 6 36.28 7.41 -23.39
N VAL A 7 36.64 8.70 -23.41
CA VAL A 7 36.08 9.71 -22.48
C VAL A 7 34.59 9.93 -22.73
N LEU A 8 34.15 9.91 -23.99
CA LEU A 8 32.73 10.05 -24.32
C LEU A 8 31.92 8.84 -23.84
N ALA A 9 32.47 7.62 -23.96
CA ALA A 9 31.84 6.40 -23.51
C ALA A 9 31.67 6.35 -21.98
N THR A 10 32.64 6.84 -21.20
CA THR A 10 32.53 6.86 -19.73
C THR A 10 31.49 7.88 -19.23
N ILE A 11 31.33 9.02 -19.90
CA ILE A 11 30.30 10.01 -19.56
C ILE A 11 28.89 9.47 -19.86
N LEU A 12 28.73 8.77 -20.99
CA LEU A 12 27.46 8.14 -21.37
C LEU A 12 27.05 7.02 -20.39
N LEU A 13 28.01 6.24 -19.86
CA LEU A 13 27.74 5.22 -18.83
C LEU A 13 27.39 5.83 -17.47
N ALA A 14 27.97 6.97 -17.10
CA ALA A 14 27.68 7.64 -15.83
C ALA A 14 26.24 8.21 -15.76
N GLY A 15 25.58 8.41 -16.90
CA GLY A 15 24.17 8.84 -16.97
C GLY A 15 23.14 7.73 -16.74
N CYS A 16 23.54 6.45 -16.78
CA CYS A 16 22.62 5.31 -16.65
C CYS A 16 22.32 4.94 -15.18
N GLY A 17 23.07 5.48 -14.23
CA GLY A 17 22.78 5.40 -12.80
C GLY A 17 22.23 6.73 -12.34
N SER A 18 20.92 6.94 -12.48
CA SER A 18 20.28 8.11 -11.87
C SER A 18 20.41 8.01 -10.36
N ILE A 19 21.38 8.71 -9.77
CA ILE A 19 21.35 9.00 -8.33
C ILE A 19 20.03 9.75 -8.14
N THR A 20 19.12 9.21 -7.34
CA THR A 20 17.85 9.84 -7.01
C THR A 20 18.12 10.85 -5.89
N PRO A 21 18.61 12.07 -6.20
CA PRO A 21 19.39 12.87 -5.26
C PRO A 21 18.53 13.39 -4.09
N GLN A 22 17.21 13.38 -4.30
CA GLN A 22 16.21 13.90 -3.38
C GLN A 22 15.34 12.81 -2.77
N TYR A 23 15.21 11.64 -3.40
CA TYR A 23 14.38 10.56 -2.86
C TYR A 23 15.12 9.78 -1.79
N ASP A 24 16.39 9.42 -2.04
CA ASP A 24 17.17 8.60 -1.10
C ASP A 24 17.50 9.39 0.18
N THR A 25 17.80 10.68 0.02
CA THR A 25 18.11 11.59 1.13
C THR A 25 16.89 11.89 2.01
N ARG A 26 15.69 11.91 1.43
CA ARG A 26 14.43 12.22 2.13
C ARG A 26 13.57 11.00 2.44
N PHE A 27 14.04 9.81 2.13
CA PHE A 27 13.30 8.57 2.38
C PHE A 27 12.88 8.45 3.85
N GLY A 28 13.78 8.79 4.77
CA GLY A 28 13.47 8.80 6.21
C GLY A 28 12.35 9.78 6.59
N ASP A 29 12.29 10.95 5.94
CA ASP A 29 11.23 11.93 6.18
C ASP A 29 9.91 11.46 5.61
N ALA A 30 9.91 10.88 4.40
CA ALA A 30 8.73 10.30 3.79
C ALA A 30 8.13 9.17 4.65
N VAL A 31 8.97 8.27 5.18
CA VAL A 31 8.55 7.20 6.09
C VAL A 31 8.00 7.77 7.39
N ARG A 32 8.65 8.77 7.98
CA ARG A 32 8.17 9.41 9.21
C ARG A 32 6.83 10.11 8.99
N GLN A 33 6.65 10.77 7.84
CA GLN A 33 5.40 11.42 7.47
C GLN A 33 4.28 10.41 7.24
N ALA A 34 4.54 9.32 6.52
CA ALA A 34 3.59 8.23 6.33
C ALA A 34 3.17 7.61 7.68
N ARG A 35 4.14 7.36 8.56
CA ARG A 35 3.88 6.85 9.91
C ARG A 35 2.99 7.81 10.70
N MET A 36 3.26 9.11 10.68
CA MET A 36 2.44 10.10 11.36
C MET A 36 1.02 10.15 10.80
N ALA A 37 0.86 10.07 9.48
CA ALA A 37 -0.46 10.02 8.83
C ALA A 37 -1.26 8.75 9.16
N GLN A 38 -0.58 7.63 9.42
CA GLN A 38 -1.20 6.35 9.80
C GLN A 38 -1.38 6.16 11.31
N THR A 39 -0.78 7.02 12.14
CA THR A 39 -0.88 6.91 13.60
C THR A 39 -2.22 7.49 14.05
N LEU A 40 -3.17 6.60 14.41
CA LEU A 40 -4.50 6.99 14.87
C LEU A 40 -4.48 7.81 16.17
N ASN A 41 -3.63 7.41 17.13
CA ASN A 41 -3.47 8.13 18.39
C ASN A 41 -2.01 8.07 18.87
N PRO A 42 -1.24 9.19 18.78
CA PRO A 42 0.15 9.23 19.24
C PRO A 42 0.30 9.12 20.76
N ASN A 43 -0.77 9.38 21.53
CA ASN A 43 -0.80 9.40 23.00
C ASN A 43 -1.52 8.19 23.60
N ALA A 44 -1.68 7.10 22.84
CA ALA A 44 -2.48 5.94 23.25
C ALA A 44 -2.05 5.30 24.59
N GLY A 45 -0.80 5.46 25.02
CA GLY A 45 -0.28 4.95 26.29
C GLY A 45 -0.33 5.92 27.47
N THR A 46 -0.56 7.21 27.25
CA THR A 46 -0.50 8.25 28.31
C THR A 46 -1.86 8.70 28.80
N THR A 47 -2.92 8.40 28.04
CA THR A 47 -4.30 8.75 28.39
C THR A 47 -5.14 7.49 28.31
N PRO A 48 -5.96 7.18 29.34
CA PRO A 48 -6.97 6.13 29.21
C PRO A 48 -7.93 6.57 28.10
N VAL A 49 -7.75 6.02 26.91
CA VAL A 49 -8.69 6.20 25.81
C VAL A 49 -9.88 5.31 26.12
N ALA A 50 -11.09 5.86 26.06
CA ALA A 50 -12.26 5.03 25.86
C ALA A 50 -12.08 4.37 24.49
N VAL A 51 -11.50 3.15 24.48
CA VAL A 51 -11.50 2.28 23.31
C VAL A 51 -12.89 2.36 22.72
N GLY A 52 -13.02 2.71 21.44
CA GLY A 52 -14.32 2.81 20.77
C GLY A 52 -15.03 1.47 20.98
N THR A 53 -15.87 1.39 22.00
CA THR A 53 -16.46 0.15 22.43
C THR A 53 -17.53 -0.17 21.42
N LEU A 54 -17.46 -1.36 20.85
CA LEU A 54 -18.55 -1.88 20.04
C LEU A 54 -19.79 -1.91 20.94
N ASP A 55 -20.83 -1.17 20.59
CA ASP A 55 -22.07 -1.21 21.36
C ASP A 55 -22.66 -2.63 21.31
N GLY A 56 -23.38 -3.03 22.36
CA GLY A 56 -23.88 -4.41 22.48
C GLY A 56 -24.79 -4.83 21.33
N ARG A 57 -25.51 -3.90 20.71
CA ARG A 57 -26.38 -4.18 19.57
C ARG A 57 -25.55 -4.44 18.31
N THR A 58 -24.55 -3.61 18.04
CA THR A 58 -23.62 -3.81 16.92
C THR A 58 -22.81 -5.10 17.11
N ALA A 59 -22.39 -5.40 18.34
CA ALA A 59 -21.68 -6.65 18.65
C ALA A 59 -22.54 -7.89 18.36
N ARG A 60 -23.81 -7.85 18.76
CA ARG A 60 -24.77 -8.90 18.45
C ARG A 60 -24.95 -9.06 16.94
N GLU A 61 -25.22 -7.97 16.22
CA GLU A 61 -25.46 -8.05 14.77
C GLU A 61 -24.24 -8.49 13.98
N ALA A 62 -23.03 -8.08 14.39
CA ALA A 62 -21.80 -8.58 13.79
C ALA A 62 -21.65 -10.10 13.99
N SER A 63 -22.00 -10.59 15.18
CA SER A 63 -21.95 -12.03 15.50
C SER A 63 -23.02 -12.82 14.76
N ASP A 64 -24.23 -12.28 14.61
CA ASP A 64 -25.33 -12.90 13.88
C ASP A 64 -24.99 -13.01 12.38
N ARG A 65 -24.51 -11.92 11.76
CA ARG A 65 -24.05 -11.93 10.36
C ARG A 65 -22.90 -12.90 10.11
N TYR A 66 -21.93 -12.95 11.04
CA TYR A 66 -20.83 -13.91 10.94
C TYR A 66 -21.34 -15.35 10.90
N GLN A 67 -22.28 -15.70 11.79
CA GLN A 67 -22.88 -17.03 11.81
C GLN A 67 -23.71 -17.32 10.56
N GLU A 68 -24.41 -16.32 10.00
CA GLU A 68 -25.16 -16.47 8.76
C GLU A 68 -24.29 -16.84 7.56
N THR A 69 -23.02 -16.39 7.54
CA THR A 69 -22.08 -16.76 6.46
C THR A 69 -21.83 -18.26 6.36
N TYR A 70 -22.07 -19.03 7.42
CA TYR A 70 -21.92 -20.49 7.45
C TYR A 70 -23.20 -21.24 7.10
N LYS A 71 -24.36 -20.57 7.04
CA LYS A 71 -25.66 -21.23 6.82
C LYS A 71 -25.97 -21.44 5.34
N ALA A 72 -25.42 -20.61 4.46
CA ALA A 72 -25.62 -20.70 3.03
C ALA A 72 -24.27 -20.92 2.32
N PRO A 73 -24.19 -21.83 1.33
CA PRO A 73 -23.04 -21.87 0.43
C PRO A 73 -22.80 -20.46 -0.13
N PRO A 74 -21.55 -19.96 -0.16
CA PRO A 74 -21.26 -18.68 -0.79
C PRO A 74 -21.88 -18.68 -2.20
N PRO A 75 -22.63 -17.63 -2.59
CA PRO A 75 -23.14 -17.56 -3.95
C PRO A 75 -21.96 -17.70 -4.90
N VAL A 76 -22.15 -18.45 -5.99
CA VAL A 76 -21.12 -18.63 -7.02
C VAL A 76 -20.75 -17.23 -7.52
N VAL A 77 -19.60 -16.73 -7.07
CA VAL A 77 -19.07 -15.46 -7.56
C VAL A 77 -18.70 -15.71 -9.02
N ASN A 78 -19.49 -15.14 -9.93
CA ASN A 78 -19.12 -15.09 -11.33
C ASN A 78 -17.83 -14.26 -11.41
N VAL A 79 -16.69 -14.93 -11.55
CA VAL A 79 -15.40 -14.29 -11.78
C VAL A 79 -15.52 -13.58 -13.11
N ILE A 80 -15.67 -12.24 -13.09
CA ILE A 80 -15.45 -11.44 -14.28
C ILE A 80 -13.95 -11.52 -14.55
N ASN A 81 -13.55 -12.39 -15.47
CA ASN A 81 -12.20 -12.44 -16.01
C ASN A 81 -11.93 -11.15 -16.79
N ILE A 82 -11.50 -10.09 -16.11
CA ILE A 82 -10.88 -8.92 -16.74
C ILE A 82 -9.52 -9.39 -17.27
N GLY A 83 -9.52 -9.97 -18.47
CA GLY A 83 -8.36 -10.61 -19.10
C GLY A 83 -8.69 -11.59 -20.23
N GLY A 84 -9.96 -12.01 -20.38
CA GLY A 84 -10.41 -12.80 -21.53
C GLY A 84 -10.57 -11.93 -22.77
N SER A 85 -9.54 -11.90 -23.62
CA SER A 85 -9.49 -11.36 -24.99
C SER A 85 -10.66 -10.44 -25.40
N LEU A 86 -10.49 -9.13 -25.18
CA LEU A 86 -11.01 -8.14 -26.12
C LEU A 86 -10.19 -8.25 -27.41
N ARG A 87 -10.43 -9.30 -28.20
CA ARG A 87 -10.00 -9.34 -29.61
C ARG A 87 -11.23 -9.55 -30.46
N GLY A 88 -11.98 -8.46 -30.58
CA GLY A 88 -13.13 -8.29 -31.44
C GLY A 88 -13.06 -6.90 -32.05
N GLN A 89 -12.00 -6.66 -32.82
CA GLN A 89 -11.86 -5.78 -33.99
C GLN A 89 -10.39 -5.82 -34.46
#